data_AF-A0A498S3C8-F1
#
_entry.id   AF-A0A498S3C8-F1
#
_cell.length_a   1.000
_cell.length_b   1.000
_cell.length_c   1.000
_cell.angle_alpha   90.00
_cell.angle_beta   90.00
_cell.angle_gamma   90.00
#
_symmetry.space_group_name_H-M   'P 1'
#
loop_
_entity.id
_entity.type
_entity.pdbx_description
1 polymer ?
#
loop_
_entity_poly.entity_id
_entity_poly.type
_entity_poly.pdbx_seq_one_letter_code
_entity_poly.pdbx_strand_id
1 'polypeptide(L)'
;MKCSEVHFHSSFVSILMEHVLDVESLKKLTPEQQKTLISGVKQQAAILNAQNMITDLSERCLTKCITSPGSALSNTEKQCLQRCMDRFMETYNLVSQTLQKRVQEEIAASTRMT
;
A
#
# COMPACT_ATOMS: atom_id res chain seq x y z
N MET A 1 11.19 -19.14 -7.55
CA MET A 1 10.00 -18.26 -7.46
C MET A 1 10.36 -16.93 -8.10
N LYS A 2 9.80 -16.62 -9.27
CA LYS A 2 10.07 -15.37 -9.98
C LYS A 2 9.10 -14.31 -9.44
N CYS A 3 9.63 -13.30 -8.76
CA CYS A 3 8.97 -12.01 -8.53
C CYS A 3 9.05 -11.12 -9.79
N SER A 4 8.84 -11.70 -10.97
CA SER A 4 8.58 -10.98 -12.22
C SER A 4 7.13 -11.33 -12.54
N GLU A 5 6.14 -10.45 -12.56
CA GLU A 5 6.16 -9.01 -12.80
C GLU A 5 5.29 -8.29 -11.75
N VAL A 6 5.86 -7.32 -11.05
CA VAL A 6 5.06 -6.23 -10.48
C VAL A 6 4.66 -5.38 -11.68
N HIS A 7 3.54 -5.73 -12.31
CA HIS A 7 2.98 -4.95 -13.42
C HIS A 7 2.65 -3.55 -12.91
N PHE A 8 3.58 -2.64 -13.20
CA PHE A 8 3.47 -1.21 -13.45
C PHE A 8 2.07 -0.56 -13.22
N HIS A 9 1.66 -0.42 -11.96
CA HIS A 9 0.83 0.70 -11.51
C HIS A 9 1.71 1.95 -11.26
N SER A 10 2.83 2.05 -11.98
CA SER A 10 3.90 3.00 -11.70
C SER A 10 3.53 4.42 -12.11
N SER A 11 2.70 4.62 -13.14
CA SER A 11 2.30 5.97 -13.55
C SER A 11 1.33 6.62 -12.55
N PHE A 12 0.37 5.87 -12.00
CA PHE A 12 -0.59 6.41 -11.03
C PHE A 12 0.04 6.63 -9.65
N VAL A 13 0.91 5.72 -9.20
CA VAL A 13 1.62 5.88 -7.92
C VAL A 13 2.64 7.02 -7.99
N SER A 14 3.36 7.21 -9.10
CA SER A 14 4.28 8.34 -9.28
C SER A 14 3.55 9.68 -9.27
N ILE A 15 2.42 9.81 -10.01
CA ILE A 15 1.63 11.05 -10.06
C ILE A 15 1.05 11.41 -8.68
N LEU A 16 0.64 10.42 -7.89
CA LEU A 16 -0.01 10.65 -6.60
C LEU A 16 0.99 10.83 -5.44
N MET A 17 2.13 10.14 -5.47
CA MET A 17 3.16 10.27 -4.42
C MET A 17 3.91 11.60 -4.49
N GLU A 18 4.01 12.22 -5.67
CA GLU A 18 4.55 13.59 -5.85
C GLU A 18 3.68 14.68 -5.19
N HIS A 19 2.40 14.44 -4.91
CA HIS A 19 1.50 15.45 -4.33
C HIS A 19 1.41 15.44 -2.79
N VAL A 20 2.01 14.47 -2.09
CA VAL A 20 1.75 14.30 -0.64
C VAL A 20 2.78 15.01 0.25
N LEU A 21 4.01 15.21 -0.22
CA LEU A 21 5.10 15.68 0.64
C LEU A 21 6.09 16.60 -0.07
N ASP A 22 5.90 17.91 0.08
CA ASP A 22 6.97 18.87 -0.13
C ASP A 22 7.86 18.96 1.12
N VAL A 23 8.98 18.23 1.11
CA VAL A 23 9.97 18.22 2.19
C VAL A 23 10.62 19.61 2.38
N GLU A 24 10.62 20.44 1.33
CA GLU A 24 11.16 21.81 1.35
C GLU A 24 10.35 22.72 2.29
N SER A 25 9.02 22.63 2.22
CA SER A 25 8.11 23.40 3.07
C SER A 25 8.17 22.99 4.55
N LEU A 26 8.49 21.73 4.86
CA LEU A 26 8.63 21.25 6.24
C LEU A 26 9.80 21.88 7.00
N LYS A 27 10.85 22.32 6.31
CA LYS A 27 12.02 22.96 6.93
C LYS A 27 11.77 24.42 7.34
N LYS A 28 10.71 25.05 6.84
CA LYS A 28 10.39 26.47 7.06
C LYS A 28 9.41 26.72 8.21
N LEU A 29 8.93 25.67 8.87
CA LEU A 29 7.88 25.74 9.89
C LEU A 29 8.44 25.66 11.31
N THR A 30 7.67 26.17 12.29
CA THR A 30 8.02 25.97 13.71
C THR A 30 7.88 24.50 14.10
N PRO A 31 8.54 24.03 15.18
CA PRO A 31 8.42 22.64 15.64
C PRO A 31 6.97 22.20 15.88
N GLU A 32 6.12 23.09 16.38
CA GLU A 32 4.70 22.85 16.66
C GLU A 32 3.87 22.70 15.36
N GLN A 33 4.13 23.57 14.38
CA GLN A 33 3.50 23.51 13.06
C GLN A 33 3.94 22.24 12.31
N GLN A 34 5.22 21.91 12.37
CA GLN A 34 5.78 20.72 11.75
C GLN A 34 5.14 19.44 12.32
N LYS A 35 4.97 19.36 13.65
CA LYS A 35 4.32 18.20 14.29
C LYS A 35 2.88 18.01 13.82
N THR A 36 2.11 19.09 13.75
CA THR A 36 0.72 19.06 13.29
C THR A 36 0.63 18.63 11.83
N LEU A 37 1.46 19.18 10.95
CA LEU A 37 1.48 18.79 9.54
C LEU A 37 1.93 17.35 9.34
N ILE A 38 2.99 16.89 10.00
CA ILE A 38 3.45 15.49 9.92
C ILE A 38 2.34 14.54 10.35
N SER A 39 1.57 14.89 11.39
CA SER A 39 0.41 14.09 11.81
C SER A 39 -0.65 14.00 10.72
N GLY A 40 -1.02 15.13 10.11
CA GLY A 40 -1.99 15.16 9.02
C GLY A 40 -1.53 14.36 7.80
N VAL A 41 -0.27 14.50 7.42
CA VAL A 41 0.35 13.73 6.33
C VAL A 41 0.29 12.23 6.62
N LYS A 42 0.67 11.79 7.83
CA LYS A 42 0.62 10.37 8.21
C LYS A 42 -0.78 9.80 8.09
N GLN A 43 -1.79 10.55 8.51
CA GLN A 43 -3.19 10.13 8.38
C GLN A 43 -3.59 10.00 6.91
N GLN A 44 -3.25 10.99 6.08
CA GLN A 44 -3.56 10.95 4.65
C GLN A 44 -2.84 9.78 3.96
N ALA A 45 -1.57 9.55 4.28
CA ALA A 45 -0.80 8.42 3.77
C ALA A 45 -1.43 7.07 4.14
N ALA A 46 -1.94 6.93 5.37
CA ALA A 46 -2.63 5.72 5.80
C ALA A 46 -3.93 5.48 5.02
N ILE A 47 -4.72 6.54 4.78
CA ILE A 47 -5.95 6.47 3.97
C ILE A 47 -5.62 6.06 2.52
N LEU A 48 -4.62 6.70 1.91
CA LEU A 48 -4.20 6.40 0.54
C LEU A 48 -3.68 4.98 0.39
N ASN A 49 -2.87 4.51 1.35
CA ASN A 49 -2.40 3.13 1.36
C ASN A 49 -3.57 2.13 1.43
N ALA A 50 -4.58 2.42 2.27
CA ALA A 50 -5.78 1.59 2.34
C ALA A 50 -6.57 1.60 1.02
N GLN A 51 -6.70 2.75 0.35
CA GLN A 51 -7.37 2.85 -0.95
C GLN A 51 -6.65 2.04 -2.03
N ASN A 52 -5.32 2.11 -2.09
CA ASN A 52 -4.53 1.32 -3.03
C ASN A 52 -4.67 -0.18 -2.76
N MET A 53 -4.64 -0.59 -1.49
CA MET A 53 -4.85 -1.97 -1.09
C MET A 53 -6.22 -2.50 -1.52
N ILE A 54 -7.28 -1.70 -1.36
CA ILE A 54 -8.63 -2.06 -1.81
C ILE A 54 -8.68 -2.23 -3.33
N THR A 55 -8.03 -1.34 -4.07
CA THR A 55 -7.97 -1.39 -5.54
C THR A 55 -7.26 -2.66 -5.99
N ASP A 56 -6.07 -2.93 -5.45
CA ASP A 56 -5.28 -4.13 -5.77
C ASP A 56 -6.03 -5.43 -5.43
N LEU A 57 -6.67 -5.48 -4.25
CA LEU A 57 -7.47 -6.62 -3.82
C LEU A 57 -8.64 -6.84 -4.79
N SER A 58 -9.33 -5.76 -5.16
CA SER A 58 -10.47 -5.82 -6.08
C SER A 58 -10.03 -6.36 -7.44
N GLU A 59 -8.99 -5.78 -8.06
CA GLU A 59 -8.49 -6.23 -9.35
C GLU A 59 -8.07 -7.70 -9.32
N ARG A 60 -7.21 -8.07 -8.36
CA ARG A 60 -6.66 -9.43 -8.27
C ARG A 60 -7.74 -10.47 -8.01
N CYS A 61 -8.62 -10.22 -7.06
CA CYS A 61 -9.64 -11.19 -6.67
C CYS A 61 -10.76 -11.28 -7.69
N LEU A 62 -11.18 -10.17 -8.30
CA LEU A 62 -12.19 -10.23 -9.36
C LEU A 62 -11.67 -10.96 -10.59
N THR A 63 -10.45 -10.65 -11.06
CA THR A 63 -9.84 -11.38 -12.19
C THR A 63 -9.69 -12.87 -11.89
N LYS A 64 -9.39 -13.24 -10.64
CA LYS A 64 -9.21 -14.65 -10.28
C LYS A 64 -10.51 -15.42 -10.12
N CYS A 65 -11.54 -14.77 -9.55
CA CYS A 65 -12.74 -15.47 -9.08
C CYS A 65 -13.95 -15.30 -10.00
N ILE A 66 -14.05 -14.22 -10.78
CA ILE A 66 -15.20 -13.95 -11.64
C ILE A 66 -14.87 -14.40 -13.07
N THR A 67 -15.43 -15.53 -13.48
CA THR A 67 -15.18 -16.13 -14.81
C THR A 67 -16.31 -15.88 -15.80
N SER A 68 -17.53 -15.65 -15.31
CA SER A 68 -18.70 -15.34 -16.13
C SER A 68 -19.52 -14.26 -15.43
N PRO A 69 -19.33 -12.97 -15.76
CA PRO A 69 -20.06 -11.89 -15.12
C PRO A 69 -21.57 -12.02 -15.35
N GLY A 70 -22.34 -11.85 -14.29
CA GLY A 70 -23.80 -11.89 -14.31
C GLY A 70 -24.40 -10.79 -13.42
N SER A 71 -25.73 -10.76 -13.32
CA SER A 71 -26.43 -9.79 -12.47
C SER A 71 -26.27 -10.03 -10.97
N ALA A 72 -25.76 -11.21 -10.58
CA ALA A 72 -25.49 -11.57 -9.19
C ALA A 72 -24.30 -12.53 -9.10
N LEU A 73 -23.59 -12.48 -7.97
CA LEU A 73 -22.53 -13.43 -7.66
C LEU A 73 -23.12 -14.80 -7.30
N SER A 74 -22.63 -15.84 -7.96
CA SER A 74 -22.89 -17.22 -7.58
C SER A 74 -22.27 -17.56 -6.21
N ASN A 75 -22.74 -18.63 -5.57
CA ASN A 75 -22.19 -19.07 -4.29
C ASN A 75 -20.70 -19.44 -4.39
N THR A 76 -20.28 -20.00 -5.53
CA THR A 76 -18.88 -20.35 -5.80
C THR A 76 -18.01 -19.10 -5.91
N GLU A 77 -18.47 -18.06 -6.61
CA GLU A 77 -17.74 -16.78 -6.73
C GLU A 77 -17.60 -16.10 -5.37
N LYS A 78 -18.68 -16.06 -4.56
CA LYS A 78 -18.62 -15.50 -3.20
C LYS A 78 -17.60 -16.22 -2.33
N GLN A 79 -17.60 -17.56 -2.34
CA GLN A 79 -16.62 -18.36 -1.58
C GLN A 79 -15.19 -18.15 -2.09
N CYS A 80 -15.00 -18.06 -3.41
CA CYS A 80 -13.69 -17.75 -3.99
C CYS A 80 -13.19 -16.38 -3.54
N LEU A 81 -14.03 -15.34 -3.63
CA LEU A 81 -13.69 -13.98 -3.22
C LEU A 81 -13.30 -13.93 -1.75
N GLN A 82 -14.08 -14.56 -0.86
CA GLN A 82 -13.76 -14.61 0.57
C GLN A 82 -12.36 -15.20 0.80
N ARG A 83 -12.06 -16.36 0.22
CA ARG A 83 -10.74 -17.01 0.35
C ARG A 83 -9.62 -16.16 -0.27
N CYS A 84 -9.89 -15.52 -1.40
CA CYS A 84 -8.92 -14.67 -2.08
C CYS A 84 -8.55 -13.46 -1.22
N MET A 85 -9.54 -12.78 -0.66
CA MET A 85 -9.35 -11.63 0.23
C MET A 85 -8.54 -12.02 1.47
N ASP A 86 -8.88 -13.15 2.11
CA ASP A 86 -8.15 -13.65 3.29
C ASP A 86 -6.67 -13.90 2.96
N ARG A 87 -6.39 -14.62 1.86
CA ARG A 87 -5.01 -14.92 1.44
C ARG A 87 -4.24 -13.66 1.02
N PHE A 88 -4.91 -12.72 0.36
CA PHE A 88 -4.31 -11.45 -0.04
C PHE A 88 -3.87 -10.66 1.19
N MET A 89 -4.75 -10.49 2.18
CA MET A 89 -4.44 -9.72 3.40
C MET A 89 -3.33 -10.38 4.22
N GLU A 90 -3.32 -11.71 4.34
CA GLU A 90 -2.21 -12.42 4.99
C GLU A 90 -0.87 -12.18 4.29
N THR A 91 -0.86 -12.29 2.96
CA THR A 91 0.36 -12.07 2.16
C THR A 91 0.82 -10.62 2.28
N TYR A 92 -0.11 -9.67 2.17
CA TYR A 92 0.18 -8.24 2.32
C TYR A 92 0.81 -7.93 3.69
N ASN A 93 0.24 -8.47 4.77
CA ASN A 93 0.76 -8.28 6.13
C ASN A 93 2.17 -8.87 6.29
N LEU A 94 2.39 -10.09 5.81
CA LEU A 94 3.70 -10.75 5.87
C LEU A 94 4.77 -9.94 5.13
N VAL A 95 4.48 -9.52 3.90
CA VAL A 95 5.39 -8.72 3.08
C VAL A 95 5.65 -7.36 3.72
N SER A 96 4.60 -6.69 4.21
CA SER A 96 4.70 -5.39 4.87
C SER A 96 5.59 -5.45 6.11
N GLN A 97 5.39 -6.44 6.99
CA GLN A 97 6.23 -6.63 8.17
C GLN A 97 7.68 -6.94 7.82
N THR A 98 7.90 -7.81 6.82
CA THR A 98 9.25 -8.15 6.35
C THR A 98 9.96 -6.91 5.81
N LEU A 99 9.29 -6.11 4.99
CA LEU A 99 9.85 -4.88 4.44
C LEU A 99 10.15 -3.86 5.54
N GLN A 100 9.22 -3.65 6.49
CA GLN A 100 9.42 -2.74 7.62
C GLN A 100 10.65 -3.12 8.45
N LYS A 101 10.83 -4.42 8.74
CA LYS A 101 12.01 -4.93 9.45
C LYS A 101 13.29 -4.59 8.69
N ARG A 102 13.33 -4.84 7.37
CA ARG A 102 14.48 -4.51 6.52
C ARG A 102 14.80 -3.03 6.52
N VAL A 103 13.80 -2.17 6.34
CA VAL A 103 13.99 -0.71 6.35
C VAL A 103 14.57 -0.23 7.69
N GLN A 104 14.09 -0.76 8.82
CA GLN A 104 14.64 -0.43 10.13
C GLN A 104 16.10 -0.85 10.28
N GLU A 105 16.46 -2.03 9.77
CA GLU A 105 17.84 -2.53 9.76
C GLU A 105 18.76 -1.62 8.92
N GLU A 106 18.34 -1.21 7.72
CA GLU A 106 19.13 -0.33 6.84
C GLU A 106 19.30 1.10 7.42
N ILE A 107 18.26 1.64 8.06
CA ILE A 107 18.33 2.93 8.77
C ILE A 107 19.33 2.83 9.92
N ALA A 108 19.21 1.79 10.74
CA ALA A 108 20.12 1.59 11.88
C ALA A 108 21.57 1.34 11.45
N ALA A 109 21.79 0.73 10.28
CA ALA A 109 23.12 0.61 9.68
C ALA A 109 23.67 1.96 9.21
N SER A 110 22.82 2.77 8.56
CA SER A 110 23.20 4.11 8.06
C SER A 110 23.58 5.07 9.18
N THR A 111 22.85 5.07 10.31
CA THR A 111 23.15 5.92 11.47
C THR A 111 24.46 5.54 12.18
N ARG A 112 24.95 4.30 12.02
CA ARG A 112 26.24 3.88 12.61
C ARG A 112 27.45 4.30 11.78
N MET A 113 27.24 4.83 10.56
CA MET A 113 28.31 5.28 9.66
C MET A 113 28.56 6.81 9.72
N THR A 114 27.67 7.58 10.36
CA THR A 114 27.82 9.02 10.64
C THR A 114 28.24 9.26 12.06
#